data_AF-A0A662KEU6-F1
#
_entry.id   AF-A0A662KEU6-F1
#
_cell.length_a   1.000
_cell.length_b   1.000
_cell.length_c   1.000
_cell.angle_alpha   90.00
_cell.angle_beta   90.00
_cell.angle_gamma   90.00
#
_symmetry.space_group_name_H-M   'P 1'
#
loop_
_entity.id
_entity.type
_entity.pdbx_description
1 polymer ?
#
loop_
_entity_poly.entity_id
_entity_poly.type
_entity_poly.pdbx_seq_one_letter_code
_entity_poly.pdbx_strand_id
1 'polypeptide(L)' 'INLFKVGGGEQAAKEMNVPFLGRIPIHEKVVMAGDTGVSFLQDENEVSAAFNHIADGVLDSLQMKK' A
#
# COMPACT_ATOMS: atom_id res chain seq x y z
N ILE A 1 -17.52 -0.87 6.14
CA ILE A 1 -17.84 0.57 6.29
C ILE A 1 -17.01 1.34 5.27
N ASN A 2 -17.62 2.17 4.43
CA ASN A 2 -16.89 3.10 3.55
C ASN A 2 -16.68 4.42 4.30
N LEU A 3 -15.66 4.47 5.16
CA LEU A 3 -15.40 5.63 6.02
C LEU A 3 -14.89 6.85 5.22
N PHE A 4 -14.22 6.59 4.08
CA PHE A 4 -13.65 7.61 3.20
C PHE A 4 -13.97 7.31 1.73
N LYS A 5 -13.85 8.34 0.89
CA LYS A 5 -13.92 8.19 -0.58
C LYS A 5 -12.72 7.38 -1.07
N VAL A 6 -12.93 6.58 -2.11
CA VAL A 6 -11.89 5.74 -2.74
C VAL A 6 -11.50 6.29 -4.11
N GLY A 7 -10.26 6.03 -4.55
CA GLY A 7 -9.81 6.32 -5.92
C GLY A 7 -9.08 7.65 -6.12
N GLY A 8 -9.06 8.56 -5.14
CA GLY A 8 -8.39 9.87 -5.29
C GLY A 8 -6.89 9.77 -5.62
N GLY A 9 -6.16 8.85 -4.99
CA GLY A 9 -4.74 8.61 -5.29
C GLY A 9 -4.50 8.00 -6.68
N GLU A 10 -5.42 7.14 -7.15
CA GLU A 10 -5.35 6.54 -8.49
C GLU A 10 -5.61 7.59 -9.58
N GLN A 11 -6.57 8.49 -9.32
CA GLN A 11 -6.84 9.63 -10.19
C GLN A 11 -5.64 10.57 -10.25
N ALA A 12 -5.05 10.93 -9.11
CA ALA A 12 -3.87 11.79 -9.06
C ALA A 12 -2.67 11.17 -9.80
N ALA A 13 -2.43 9.86 -9.64
CA ALA A 13 -1.37 9.16 -10.37
C ALA A 13 -1.57 9.24 -11.89
N LYS A 14 -2.82 9.07 -12.35
CA LYS A 14 -3.20 9.24 -13.76
C LYS A 14 -2.98 10.67 -14.26
N GLU A 15 -3.35 11.68 -13.48
CA GLU A 15 -3.17 13.10 -13.82
C GLU A 15 -1.69 13.49 -13.91
N MET A 16 -0.86 12.93 -13.03
CA MET A 16 0.59 13.17 -13.01
C MET A 16 1.37 12.29 -14.00
N ASN A 17 0.69 11.38 -14.70
CA ASN A 17 1.28 10.40 -15.60
C ASN A 17 2.40 9.56 -14.91
N VAL A 18 2.13 9.16 -13.67
CA VAL A 18 3.01 8.28 -12.88
C VAL A 18 2.32 6.94 -12.61
N PRO A 19 3.07 5.84 -12.42
CA PRO A 19 2.48 4.54 -12.09
C PRO A 19 1.70 4.59 -10.78
N PHE A 20 0.48 4.04 -10.79
CA PHE A 20 -0.25 3.75 -9.57
C PHE A 20 0.19 2.39 -9.02
N LEU A 21 0.83 2.39 -7.85
CA LEU A 21 1.44 1.16 -7.31
C LEU A 21 0.43 0.24 -6.61
N GLY A 22 -0.69 0.77 -6.13
CA GLY A 22 -1.71 -0.03 -5.45
C GLY A 22 -2.42 0.71 -4.32
N ARG A 23 -3.24 -0.02 -3.57
CA ARG A 23 -4.04 0.50 -2.46
C ARG A 23 -3.86 -0.35 -1.22
N ILE A 24 -3.56 0.28 -0.10
CA ILE A 24 -3.51 -0.37 1.20
C ILE A 24 -4.85 -0.15 1.93
N PRO A 25 -5.57 -1.20 2.34
CA PRO A 25 -6.82 -1.05 3.10
C PRO A 25 -6.57 -0.44 4.48
N ILE A 26 -7.54 0.34 4.96
CA ILE A 26 -7.48 0.92 6.31
C ILE A 26 -7.85 -0.17 7.32
N HIS A 27 -6.96 -0.41 8.28
CA HIS A 27 -7.15 -1.41 9.32
C HIS A 27 -6.75 -0.84 10.69
N GLU A 28 -7.61 -0.95 11.69
CA GLU A 28 -7.43 -0.39 13.04
C GLU A 28 -6.11 -0.83 13.71
N LYS A 29 -5.73 -2.10 13.51
CA LYS A 29 -4.49 -2.66 14.04
C LYS A 29 -3.21 -2.00 13.49
N VAL A 30 -3.26 -1.35 12.33
CA VAL A 30 -2.11 -0.60 11.79
C VAL A 30 -1.75 0.56 12.71
N VAL A 31 -2.76 1.20 13.33
CA VAL A 31 -2.54 2.28 14.30
C VAL A 31 -1.85 1.73 15.55
N MET A 32 -2.37 0.62 16.10
CA MET A 32 -1.79 -0.01 17.29
C MET A 32 -0.36 -0.51 17.03
N ALA A 33 -0.09 -1.07 15.86
CA ALA A 33 1.24 -1.48 15.42
C ALA A 33 2.22 -0.28 15.39
N GLY A 34 1.77 0.87 14.87
CA GLY A 34 2.54 2.11 14.87
C GLY A 34 2.91 2.58 16.29
N ASP A 35 1.92 2.62 17.20
CA ASP A 35 2.14 3.08 18.57
C ASP A 35 3.03 2.13 19.40
N THR A 36 2.94 0.82 19.13
CA THR A 36 3.72 -0.21 19.84
C THR A 36 5.11 -0.46 19.24
N GLY A 37 5.39 0.09 18.05
CA GLY A 37 6.63 -0.17 17.31
C GLY A 37 6.73 -1.60 16.77
N VAL A 38 5.63 -2.33 16.69
CA VAL A 38 5.58 -3.71 16.18
C VAL A 38 5.13 -3.68 14.72
N SER A 39 5.84 -4.39 13.85
CA SER A 39 5.46 -4.45 12.43
C SER A 39 4.12 -5.15 12.24
N PHE A 40 3.19 -4.50 11.54
CA PHE A 40 1.90 -5.09 11.15
C PHE A 40 2.03 -6.10 9.99
N LEU A 41 3.22 -6.20 9.37
CA LEU A 41 3.47 -7.07 8.23
C LEU A 41 3.72 -8.53 8.62
N GLN A 42 3.88 -8.84 9.91
CA GLN A 42 4.12 -10.22 10.38
C GLN A 42 2.88 -11.11 10.30
N ASP A 43 1.69 -10.51 10.33
CA ASP A 43 0.42 -11.24 10.21
C ASP A 43 0.03 -11.35 8.72
N GLU A 44 -0.42 -12.53 8.28
CA GLU A 44 -1.05 -12.68 6.96
C GLU A 44 -2.45 -12.07 6.97
N ASN A 45 -2.59 -10.91 6.34
CA ASN A 45 -3.83 -10.18 6.22
C ASN A 45 -3.86 -9.34 4.93
N GLU A 46 -5.00 -8.71 4.65
CA GLU A 46 -5.18 -7.92 3.42
C GLU A 46 -4.23 -6.71 3.32
N VAL A 47 -3.80 -6.13 4.44
CA VAL A 47 -2.85 -5.01 4.48
C VAL A 47 -1.45 -5.49 4.13
N SER A 48 -0.99 -6.59 4.74
CA SER A 48 0.34 -7.14 4.48
C SER A 48 0.46 -7.69 3.07
N ALA A 49 -0.58 -8.37 2.56
CA ALA A 49 -0.64 -8.81 1.17
C ALA A 49 -0.58 -7.63 0.18
N ALA A 50 -1.37 -6.57 0.42
CA ALA A 50 -1.35 -5.38 -0.44
C ALA A 50 0.00 -4.65 -0.40
N PHE A 51 0.61 -4.54 0.80
CA PHE A 51 1.91 -3.92 0.96
C PHE A 51 3.01 -4.70 0.23
N ASN A 52 3.07 -6.02 0.39
CA ASN A 52 4.05 -6.86 -0.28
C ASN A 52 3.93 -6.78 -1.80
N HIS A 53 2.70 -6.83 -2.33
CA HIS A 53 2.46 -6.64 -3.75
C HIS A 53 3.00 -5.31 -4.29
N ILE A 54 2.81 -4.22 -3.54
CA ILE A 54 3.36 -2.89 -3.89
C ILE A 54 4.89 -2.91 -3.85
N ALA A 55 5.47 -3.49 -2.79
CA ALA A 55 6.92 -3.57 -2.62
C ALA A 55 7.59 -4.39 -3.74
N ASP A 56 7.00 -5.52 -4.12
CA ASP A 56 7.46 -6.35 -5.24
C ASP A 56 7.42 -5.57 -6.55
N GLY A 57 6.32 -4.86 -6.83
CA GLY A 57 6.22 -4.02 -8.02
C GLY A 57 7.26 -2.89 -8.07
N VAL A 58 7.63 -2.32 -6.91
CA VAL A 58 8.73 -1.35 -6.83
C VAL A 58 10.07 -2.02 -7.10
N LEU A 59 10.35 -3.18 -6.50
CA LEU A 59 11.59 -3.92 -6.73
C LEU A 59 11.76 -4.31 -8.20
N ASP A 60 10.71 -4.80 -8.83
CA ASP A 60 10.70 -5.15 -10.26
C ASP A 60 11.03 -3.92 -11.14
N SER A 61 10.44 -2.77 -10.81
CA SER A 61 10.69 -1.52 -11.54
C SER A 61 12.14 -1.03 -11.45
N LEU A 62 12.86 -1.40 -10.38
CA LEU A 62 14.27 -1.09 -10.18
C LEU A 62 15.17 -2.06 -10.94
N GLN A 63 14.79 -3.34 -11.02
CA GLN A 63 15.56 -4.37 -11.72
C GLN A 63 15.48 -4.23 -13.25
N MET A 64 14.35 -3.75 -13.78
CA MET A 64 14.16 -3.48 -15.22
C MET A 64 14.97 -2.29 -15.76
N LYS A 65 15.61 -1.49 -14.89
CA LYS A 65 16.47 -0.35 -15.27
C LYS A 65 17.95 -0.71 -15.47
N LYS A 66 18.30 -1.99 -15.47
CA LYS A 66 19.63 -2.50 -15.87
C LYS A 66 19.61 -2.92 -17.34
#